data_AF-A0AAN4IEN4-F1
#
_entry.id   AF-A0AAN4IEN4-F1
#
_cell.length_a   1.000
_cell.length_b   1.000
_cell.length_c   1.000
_cell.angle_alpha   90.00
_cell.angle_beta   90.00
_cell.angle_gamma   90.00
#
_symmetry.space_group_name_H-M   'P 1'
#
loop_
_entity.id
_entity.type
_entity.pdbx_description
1 polymer ?
#
loop_
_entity_poly.entity_id
_entity_poly.type
_entity_poly.pdbx_seq_one_letter_code
_entity_poly.pdbx_strand_id
1 'polypeptide(L)'
;MKRKSLKWVGSTALSLVLVTSILPVAGATGVSKVNRVTEVNGTVTTKSEKNNVYVESEFATLKRVVLTQSEAFMHFNFDDFPEGDMPMPEGGMSIMNTDPAEAQKKWEKEREDLKKVLEKYGVEVQRPRLLNEKEKQLGAVKDGITGGEGVTNFFVRDPFFTIGNHLIEGSFKSAYRRLEVLPVRSILDKEAAQNNVPHVAVPQPDVSKGINSAAGPYLEGGDILVYGKTVFVGNSGLASNKAGIDWLRNYLTPSGYKVVEVKLEPGTLHLDCAISFVRDGLMIVSMDSLANGLPEELKNWDKIEVSYKDAQDLAVNGLPISSKVYVTDIAFKNTIGKELEKRGIKVEYVDYEISRSFGGAFRCSTQPLLRTDS
;
A
#
# COMPACT_ATOMS: atom_id res chain seq x y z
N MET A 1 0.51 58.13 33.86
CA MET A 1 -0.55 58.37 32.84
C MET A 1 0.03 58.03 31.48
N LYS A 2 -0.48 57.15 30.61
CA LYS A 2 -1.73 56.37 30.52
C LYS A 2 -1.38 55.01 29.89
N ARG A 3 -1.86 53.92 30.50
CA ARG A 3 -1.95 52.58 29.88
C ARG A 3 -2.97 52.64 28.74
N LYS A 4 -2.64 52.16 27.55
CA LYS A 4 -3.62 51.95 26.47
C LYS A 4 -4.25 50.57 26.64
N SER A 5 -5.51 50.57 27.04
CA SER A 5 -6.40 49.42 27.09
C SER A 5 -6.81 49.00 25.67
N LEU A 6 -6.56 47.76 25.29
CA LEU A 6 -7.22 47.12 24.16
C LEU A 6 -8.66 46.79 24.57
N LYS A 7 -9.65 47.35 23.87
CA LYS A 7 -11.06 46.95 23.99
C LYS A 7 -11.29 45.76 23.07
N TRP A 8 -11.73 44.65 23.65
CA TRP A 8 -12.26 43.49 22.94
C TRP A 8 -13.77 43.71 22.76
N VAL A 9 -14.26 43.67 21.51
CA VAL A 9 -15.69 43.75 21.18
C VAL A 9 -15.94 42.69 20.10
N GLY A 10 -16.86 41.76 20.37
CA GLY A 10 -17.39 40.86 19.34
C GLY A 10 -17.69 39.46 19.84
N SER A 11 -18.76 39.33 20.64
CA SER A 11 -19.42 38.04 20.91
C SER A 11 -20.05 37.48 19.63
N THR A 12 -19.79 36.21 19.33
CA THR A 12 -20.68 35.37 18.52
C THR A 12 -21.02 34.12 19.31
N ALA A 13 -22.32 33.90 19.45
CA ALA A 13 -22.94 32.93 20.34
C ALA A 13 -22.68 31.49 19.91
N LEU A 14 -22.29 30.67 20.90
CA LEU A 14 -22.27 29.22 20.81
C LEU A 14 -23.67 28.70 21.17
N SER A 15 -24.45 28.24 20.20
CA SER A 15 -25.72 27.57 20.46
C SER A 15 -25.45 26.13 20.91
N LEU A 16 -25.50 25.91 22.21
CA LEU A 16 -25.47 24.60 22.86
C LEU A 16 -26.88 24.01 22.84
N VAL A 17 -27.13 23.00 22.01
CA VAL A 17 -28.39 22.25 22.04
C VAL A 17 -28.25 21.14 23.09
N LEU A 18 -28.74 21.40 24.31
CA LEU A 18 -29.05 20.36 25.30
C LEU A 18 -30.39 19.73 24.92
N VAL A 19 -30.38 18.47 24.45
CA VAL A 19 -31.59 17.65 24.45
C VAL A 19 -31.61 16.86 25.75
N THR A 20 -32.42 17.33 26.70
CA THR A 20 -32.85 16.54 27.86
C THR A 20 -34.14 15.83 27.48
N SER A 21 -34.10 14.50 27.37
CA SER A 21 -35.32 13.70 27.28
C SER A 21 -35.57 13.01 28.61
N ILE A 22 -36.71 13.39 29.19
CA ILE A 22 -37.29 12.91 30.43
C ILE A 22 -37.84 11.50 30.19
N LEU A 23 -37.48 10.55 31.05
CA LEU A 23 -38.14 9.25 31.19
C LEU A 23 -39.50 9.41 31.86
N PRO A 24 -40.53 8.65 31.43
CA PRO A 24 -41.57 8.21 32.35
C PRO A 24 -41.57 6.68 32.47
N VAL A 25 -41.55 6.22 33.73
CA VAL A 25 -41.86 4.86 34.14
C VAL A 25 -43.35 4.79 34.47
N ALA A 26 -44.10 3.88 33.85
CA ALA A 26 -45.22 3.15 34.46
C ALA A 26 -45.70 2.05 33.49
N GLY A 27 -45.75 0.80 33.97
CA GLY A 27 -46.14 -0.36 33.18
C GLY A 27 -47.64 -0.67 33.18
N ALA A 28 -48.05 -1.53 32.26
CA ALA A 28 -49.08 -2.56 32.44
C ALA A 28 -49.18 -3.45 31.17
N THR A 29 -48.94 -4.74 31.38
CA THR A 29 -49.57 -5.92 30.76
C THR A 29 -50.27 -5.80 29.40
N GLY A 30 -49.82 -6.59 28.42
CA GLY A 30 -50.58 -6.89 27.20
C GLY A 30 -49.87 -7.88 26.28
N VAL A 31 -50.13 -9.17 26.46
CA VAL A 31 -49.75 -10.23 25.51
C VAL A 31 -50.59 -10.08 24.24
N SER A 32 -49.96 -10.00 23.07
CA SER A 32 -50.62 -10.33 21.81
C SER A 32 -49.64 -10.97 20.83
N LYS A 33 -49.84 -12.27 20.58
CA LYS A 33 -49.34 -12.99 19.41
C LYS A 33 -50.13 -12.51 18.20
N VAL A 34 -49.45 -12.13 17.11
CA VAL A 34 -50.02 -12.26 15.76
C VAL A 34 -48.97 -12.81 14.82
N ASN A 35 -49.19 -14.05 14.40
CA ASN A 35 -48.59 -14.67 13.24
C ASN A 35 -49.15 -14.01 11.96
N ARG A 36 -48.27 -13.60 11.05
CA ARG A 36 -48.50 -13.74 9.60
C ARG A 36 -47.18 -13.57 8.86
N VAL A 37 -46.55 -14.69 8.55
CA VAL A 37 -45.58 -14.80 7.46
C VAL A 37 -46.41 -14.82 6.19
N THR A 38 -46.34 -13.77 5.39
CA THR A 38 -46.72 -13.82 3.97
C THR A 38 -45.45 -14.12 3.20
N GLU A 39 -45.29 -15.37 2.77
CA GLU A 39 -44.33 -15.74 1.74
C GLU A 39 -44.65 -14.95 0.47
N VAL A 40 -43.74 -14.09 0.07
CA VAL A 40 -43.72 -13.55 -1.30
C VAL A 40 -42.68 -14.36 -2.04
N ASN A 41 -43.15 -15.18 -2.98
CA ASN A 41 -42.35 -15.84 -4.00
C ASN A 41 -41.63 -14.79 -4.84
N GLY A 42 -40.48 -14.34 -4.35
CA GLY A 42 -39.46 -13.65 -5.11
C GLY A 42 -38.29 -14.60 -5.24
N THR A 43 -38.01 -15.02 -6.47
CA THR A 43 -36.76 -15.70 -6.83
C THR A 43 -35.62 -14.82 -6.33
N VAL A 44 -35.01 -15.17 -5.19
CA VAL A 44 -33.76 -14.54 -4.76
C VAL A 44 -32.73 -15.01 -5.76
N THR A 45 -32.40 -14.15 -6.71
CA THR A 45 -31.20 -14.26 -7.52
C THR A 45 -30.01 -14.15 -6.56
N THR A 46 -29.64 -15.26 -5.93
CA THR A 46 -28.37 -15.40 -5.21
C THR A 46 -27.26 -15.50 -6.25
N LYS A 47 -26.82 -14.35 -6.77
CA LYS A 47 -25.55 -14.20 -7.50
C LYS A 47 -25.16 -12.73 -7.55
N SER A 48 -24.85 -12.16 -6.40
CA SER A 48 -23.76 -11.19 -6.35
C SER A 48 -22.50 -12.01 -6.04
N GLU A 49 -21.63 -12.23 -7.03
CA GLU A 49 -20.23 -12.46 -6.67
C GLU A 49 -19.85 -11.34 -5.70
N LYS A 50 -19.40 -11.69 -4.49
CA LYS A 50 -19.09 -10.70 -3.45
C LYS A 50 -17.97 -9.82 -3.97
N ASN A 51 -18.32 -8.67 -4.54
CA ASN A 51 -17.37 -7.71 -5.09
C ASN A 51 -16.65 -6.92 -3.99
N ASN A 52 -16.48 -7.53 -2.82
CA ASN A 52 -16.04 -6.87 -1.60
C ASN A 52 -14.54 -6.64 -1.63
N VAL A 53 -14.08 -5.52 -1.08
CA VAL A 53 -12.66 -5.34 -0.77
C VAL A 53 -12.24 -6.41 0.23
N TYR A 54 -11.30 -7.26 -0.17
CA TYR A 54 -10.77 -8.32 0.67
C TYR A 54 -9.44 -8.85 0.14
N VAL A 55 -8.39 -8.83 0.95
CA VAL A 55 -7.11 -9.49 0.61
C VAL A 55 -6.84 -10.63 1.59
N GLU A 56 -6.96 -11.87 1.08
CA GLU A 56 -6.71 -13.09 1.84
C GLU A 56 -5.22 -13.38 2.03
N SER A 57 -4.45 -13.31 0.94
CA SER A 57 -3.02 -13.52 0.92
C SER A 57 -2.41 -12.83 -0.29
N GLU A 58 -1.08 -12.75 -0.33
CA GLU A 58 -0.36 -12.20 -1.48
C GLU A 58 -0.57 -12.98 -2.78
N PHE A 59 -0.91 -14.28 -2.72
CA PHE A 59 -0.98 -15.16 -3.89
C PHE A 59 -2.38 -15.72 -4.18
N ALA A 60 -3.37 -15.43 -3.33
CA ALA A 60 -4.76 -15.68 -3.66
C ALA A 60 -5.12 -14.94 -4.96
N THR A 61 -6.06 -15.49 -5.73
CA THR A 61 -6.40 -15.02 -7.07
C THR A 61 -6.75 -13.55 -7.04
N LEU A 62 -5.96 -12.75 -7.76
CA LEU A 62 -6.15 -11.31 -7.90
C LEU A 62 -7.39 -11.06 -8.77
N LYS A 63 -8.36 -10.32 -8.24
CA LYS A 63 -9.59 -9.97 -8.96
C LYS A 63 -9.71 -8.46 -9.18
N ARG A 64 -9.19 -7.63 -8.26
CA ARG A 64 -9.19 -6.16 -8.39
C ARG A 64 -7.93 -5.54 -7.80
N VAL A 65 -7.36 -4.58 -8.53
CA VAL A 65 -6.07 -3.96 -8.19
C VAL A 65 -6.06 -2.48 -8.57
N VAL A 66 -5.34 -1.68 -7.78
CA VAL A 66 -4.92 -0.34 -8.18
C VAL A 66 -3.54 -0.46 -8.83
N LEU A 67 -3.38 0.08 -10.04
CA LEU A 67 -2.12 0.14 -10.77
C LEU A 67 -1.63 1.60 -10.82
N THR A 68 -0.34 1.81 -10.53
CA THR A 68 0.30 3.13 -10.52
C THR A 68 -0.07 3.99 -11.73
N GLN A 69 -0.28 5.29 -11.47
CA GLN A 69 -0.34 6.33 -12.49
C GLN A 69 0.28 7.62 -11.91
N SER A 70 1.28 8.17 -12.59
CA SER A 70 2.01 9.36 -12.14
C SER A 70 2.80 10.02 -13.28
N GLU A 71 3.15 11.28 -13.08
CA GLU A 71 4.04 12.08 -13.93
C GLU A 71 5.51 11.96 -13.45
N ALA A 72 5.95 10.73 -13.18
CA ALA A 72 7.20 10.39 -12.49
C ALA A 72 8.45 11.13 -12.98
N PHE A 73 8.54 11.46 -14.27
CA PHE A 73 9.74 12.09 -14.85
C PHE A 73 9.50 13.51 -15.36
N MET A 74 8.27 14.01 -15.42
CA MET A 74 7.97 15.30 -16.08
C MET A 74 8.33 16.53 -15.25
N HIS A 75 8.33 16.38 -13.93
CA HIS A 75 8.51 17.46 -12.95
C HIS A 75 9.47 17.03 -11.83
N PHE A 76 10.27 16.00 -12.07
CA PHE A 76 11.12 15.43 -11.04
C PHE A 76 12.52 16.02 -11.14
N ASN A 77 12.93 16.76 -10.11
CA ASN A 77 14.29 17.23 -9.97
C ASN A 77 15.06 16.35 -8.97
N PHE A 78 16.03 15.59 -9.47
CA PHE A 78 16.87 14.71 -8.66
C PHE A 78 17.76 15.48 -7.67
N ASP A 79 18.08 16.74 -7.98
CA ASP A 79 18.98 17.57 -7.16
C ASP A 79 18.29 18.11 -5.88
N ASP A 80 16.96 18.00 -5.79
CA ASP A 80 16.17 18.50 -4.66
C ASP A 80 16.00 17.46 -3.54
N PHE A 81 16.56 16.25 -3.71
CA PHE A 81 16.54 15.23 -2.66
C PHE A 81 17.59 15.49 -1.59
N PRO A 82 17.26 15.28 -0.31
CA PRO A 82 18.27 15.19 0.72
C PRO A 82 19.28 14.10 0.36
N GLU A 83 20.58 14.40 0.48
CA GLU A 83 21.64 13.41 0.25
C GLU A 83 21.37 12.14 1.07
N GLY A 84 21.28 10.99 0.39
CA GLY A 84 21.14 9.67 1.02
C GLY A 84 19.71 9.12 1.19
N ASP A 85 18.67 9.86 0.79
CA ASP A 85 17.27 9.42 0.96
C ASP A 85 16.68 8.62 -0.23
N MET A 86 17.33 8.64 -1.39
CA MET A 86 16.95 7.82 -2.54
C MET A 86 17.81 6.56 -2.62
N PRO A 87 17.22 5.34 -2.55
CA PRO A 87 17.96 4.11 -2.81
C PRO A 87 18.36 4.10 -4.29
N MET A 88 19.65 4.31 -4.54
CA MET A 88 20.22 4.28 -5.87
C MET A 88 20.67 2.84 -6.18
N PRO A 89 20.30 2.25 -7.34
CA PRO A 89 20.85 0.96 -7.74
C PRO A 89 22.38 1.04 -7.87
N GLU A 90 23.07 -0.07 -7.59
CA GLU A 90 24.50 -0.20 -7.87
C GLU A 90 24.72 -0.12 -9.39
N GLY A 91 25.04 1.08 -9.88
CA GLY A 91 25.14 1.39 -11.31
C GLY A 91 24.56 2.76 -11.68
N GLY A 92 23.87 3.41 -10.75
CA GLY A 92 23.13 4.64 -11.02
C GLY A 92 21.84 4.36 -11.78
N MET A 93 21.00 5.38 -11.90
CA MET A 93 19.75 5.27 -12.66
C MET A 93 20.06 5.57 -14.13
N SER A 94 20.18 4.54 -14.98
CA SER A 94 20.46 4.71 -16.42
C SER A 94 19.48 5.68 -17.09
N ILE A 95 18.25 5.76 -16.57
CA ILE A 95 17.19 6.66 -17.00
C ILE A 95 17.52 8.16 -16.77
N MET A 96 18.43 8.51 -15.86
CA MET A 96 18.85 9.91 -15.64
C MET A 96 19.49 10.57 -16.86
N ASN A 97 20.05 9.77 -17.77
CA ASN A 97 20.66 10.28 -19.01
C ASN A 97 19.66 10.33 -20.19
N THR A 98 18.39 9.97 -19.94
CA THR A 98 17.34 9.97 -20.96
C THR A 98 16.56 11.29 -20.90
N ASP A 99 16.05 11.74 -22.05
CA ASP A 99 15.11 12.87 -22.08
C ASP A 99 13.90 12.58 -21.16
N PRO A 100 13.50 13.51 -20.26
CA PRO A 100 12.42 13.27 -19.32
C PRO A 100 11.08 12.85 -19.95
N ALA A 101 10.74 13.40 -21.12
CA ALA A 101 9.51 13.02 -21.82
C ALA A 101 9.61 11.63 -22.45
N GLU A 102 10.79 11.23 -22.92
CA GLU A 102 11.06 9.86 -23.35
C GLU A 102 11.00 8.88 -22.16
N ALA A 103 11.60 9.22 -21.02
CA ALA A 103 11.54 8.43 -19.80
C ALA A 103 10.08 8.22 -19.33
N GLN A 104 9.29 9.29 -19.31
CA GLN A 104 7.86 9.23 -18.97
C GLN A 104 7.07 8.31 -19.93
N LYS A 105 7.32 8.38 -21.24
CA LYS A 105 6.66 7.49 -22.21
C LYS A 105 7.00 6.02 -21.98
N LYS A 106 8.27 5.71 -21.69
CA LYS A 106 8.70 4.33 -21.38
C LYS A 106 8.07 3.85 -20.08
N TRP A 107 8.06 4.69 -19.03
CA TRP A 107 7.37 4.45 -17.78
C TRP A 107 5.89 4.12 -18.00
N GLU A 108 5.15 4.94 -18.73
CA GLU A 108 3.73 4.68 -19.03
C GLU A 108 3.53 3.38 -19.80
N LYS A 109 4.39 3.09 -20.77
CA LYS A 109 4.34 1.84 -21.56
C LYS A 109 4.44 0.60 -20.67
N GLU A 110 5.34 0.58 -19.68
CA GLU A 110 5.46 -0.54 -18.74
C GLU A 110 4.15 -0.81 -17.98
N ARG A 111 3.44 0.24 -17.57
CA ARG A 111 2.13 0.10 -16.89
C ARG A 111 1.07 -0.43 -17.85
N GLU A 112 1.05 0.05 -19.09
CA GLU A 112 0.08 -0.44 -20.07
C GLU A 112 0.33 -1.92 -20.44
N ASP A 113 1.60 -2.34 -20.50
CA ASP A 113 1.93 -3.75 -20.74
C ASP A 113 1.59 -4.63 -19.53
N LEU A 114 1.85 -4.17 -18.31
CA LEU A 114 1.39 -4.86 -17.10
C LEU A 114 -0.14 -4.93 -17.03
N LYS A 115 -0.84 -3.84 -17.36
CA LYS A 115 -2.31 -3.79 -17.42
C LYS A 115 -2.87 -4.83 -18.38
N LYS A 116 -2.31 -4.98 -19.58
CA LYS A 116 -2.72 -6.03 -20.54
C LYS A 116 -2.57 -7.43 -19.95
N VAL A 117 -1.47 -7.69 -19.23
CA VAL A 117 -1.27 -8.98 -18.55
C VAL A 117 -2.32 -9.18 -17.44
N LEU A 118 -2.60 -8.18 -16.62
CA LEU A 118 -3.62 -8.25 -15.58
C LEU A 118 -5.03 -8.51 -16.19
N GLU A 119 -5.40 -7.75 -17.21
CA GLU A 119 -6.71 -7.87 -17.90
C GLU A 119 -6.86 -9.22 -18.62
N LYS A 120 -5.78 -9.80 -19.14
CA LYS A 120 -5.75 -11.17 -19.70
C LYS A 120 -6.19 -12.23 -18.68
N TYR A 121 -5.99 -11.99 -17.39
CA TYR A 121 -6.42 -12.86 -16.30
C TYR A 121 -7.73 -12.41 -15.63
N GLY A 122 -8.45 -11.45 -16.22
CA GLY A 122 -9.73 -10.97 -15.70
C GLY A 122 -9.62 -10.07 -14.48
N VAL A 123 -8.44 -9.52 -14.20
CA VAL A 123 -8.24 -8.57 -13.10
C VAL A 123 -8.85 -7.21 -13.47
N GLU A 124 -9.73 -6.67 -12.63
CA GLU A 124 -10.18 -5.28 -12.72
C GLU A 124 -9.04 -4.34 -12.30
N VAL A 125 -8.65 -3.44 -13.20
CA VAL A 125 -7.57 -2.47 -12.96
C VAL A 125 -8.15 -1.07 -12.77
N GLN A 126 -7.92 -0.49 -11.60
CA GLN A 126 -8.20 0.92 -11.31
C GLN A 126 -6.90 1.73 -11.35
N ARG A 127 -6.99 3.01 -11.70
CA ARG A 127 -5.83 3.91 -11.78
C ARG A 127 -6.05 5.13 -10.90
N PRO A 128 -5.08 5.52 -10.04
CA PRO A 128 -5.10 6.80 -9.36
C PRO A 128 -5.23 7.94 -10.38
N ARG A 129 -5.86 9.04 -9.99
CA ARG A 129 -5.76 10.27 -10.80
C ARG A 129 -4.34 10.82 -10.75
N LEU A 130 -4.03 11.79 -11.59
CA LEU A 130 -2.81 12.58 -11.41
C LEU A 130 -2.97 13.57 -10.26
N LEU A 131 -1.83 14.02 -9.73
CA LEU A 131 -1.80 15.15 -8.81
C LEU A 131 -2.24 16.42 -9.55
N ASN A 132 -3.03 17.25 -8.87
CA ASN A 132 -3.34 18.57 -9.39
C ASN A 132 -2.25 19.58 -9.02
N GLU A 133 -2.26 20.73 -9.68
CA GLU A 133 -1.27 21.80 -9.48
C GLU A 133 -1.15 22.25 -8.02
N LYS A 134 -2.26 22.26 -7.28
CA LYS A 134 -2.26 22.66 -5.87
C LYS A 134 -1.57 21.64 -4.99
N GLU A 135 -1.74 20.34 -5.28
CA GLU A 135 -1.06 19.26 -4.58
C GLU A 135 0.43 19.21 -4.91
N LYS A 136 0.80 19.47 -6.17
CA LYS A 136 2.22 19.62 -6.57
C LYS A 136 2.88 20.77 -5.82
N GLN A 137 2.20 21.93 -5.74
CA GLN A 137 2.67 23.08 -4.95
C GLN A 137 2.81 22.75 -3.46
N LEU A 138 1.83 22.04 -2.90
CA LEU A 138 1.91 21.51 -1.53
C LEU A 138 2.99 20.45 -1.37
N GLY A 139 3.63 19.96 -2.43
CA GLY A 139 4.78 19.07 -2.34
C GLY A 139 6.12 19.78 -2.53
N ALA A 140 6.15 21.04 -2.96
CA ALA A 140 7.33 21.77 -3.45
C ALA A 140 8.01 22.71 -2.43
N VAL A 141 7.54 22.77 -1.20
CA VAL A 141 7.94 23.73 -0.17
C VAL A 141 9.27 23.36 0.55
N LYS A 142 10.14 24.37 0.62
CA LYS A 142 11.43 24.36 1.32
C LYS A 142 11.23 24.81 2.78
N ASP A 143 12.02 24.26 3.72
CA ASP A 143 12.03 24.63 5.15
C ASP A 143 10.77 24.26 5.97
N GLY A 144 10.32 23.01 5.86
CA GLY A 144 9.69 22.35 7.01
C GLY A 144 8.21 21.99 6.89
N ILE A 145 7.58 22.27 5.76
CA ILE A 145 6.39 21.53 5.30
C ILE A 145 6.70 21.19 3.84
N THR A 146 6.75 19.90 3.50
CA THR A 146 6.78 19.27 2.15
C THR A 146 7.73 19.81 1.07
N GLY A 147 8.87 19.16 0.79
CA GLY A 147 9.70 19.43 -0.41
C GLY A 147 10.08 18.17 -1.19
N GLY A 148 9.65 18.10 -2.47
CA GLY A 148 9.87 17.09 -3.52
C GLY A 148 8.81 17.21 -4.63
N GLU A 149 8.49 18.43 -5.09
CA GLU A 149 7.44 18.84 -6.08
C GLU A 149 6.07 18.11 -6.07
N GLY A 150 5.79 17.28 -5.06
CA GLY A 150 4.64 16.37 -5.03
C GLY A 150 4.80 15.14 -5.94
N VAL A 151 5.84 15.02 -6.76
CA VAL A 151 5.94 14.04 -7.86
C VAL A 151 6.52 12.70 -7.40
N THR A 152 6.25 12.30 -6.15
CA THR A 152 6.85 11.11 -5.53
C THR A 152 5.91 9.91 -5.52
N ASN A 153 4.74 10.01 -6.15
CA ASN A 153 3.74 8.94 -6.27
C ASN A 153 4.14 7.86 -7.31
N PHE A 154 5.37 7.37 -7.23
CA PHE A 154 5.96 6.37 -8.11
C PHE A 154 5.29 5.00 -8.00
N PHE A 155 4.96 4.61 -6.77
CA PHE A 155 4.57 3.24 -6.45
C PHE A 155 3.35 3.27 -5.55
N VAL A 156 2.21 2.84 -6.10
CA VAL A 156 0.91 2.86 -5.41
C VAL A 156 0.82 1.85 -4.25
N ARG A 157 1.78 0.92 -4.18
CA ARG A 157 1.96 -0.03 -3.07
C ARG A 157 2.19 0.65 -1.73
N ASP A 158 2.94 1.75 -1.72
CA ASP A 158 3.48 2.34 -0.50
C ASP A 158 2.44 3.13 0.31
N PRO A 159 1.60 4.01 -0.30
CA PRO A 159 0.73 4.90 0.46
C PRO A 159 -0.48 4.24 1.12
N PHE A 160 -0.85 3.03 0.72
CA PHE A 160 -1.95 2.30 1.36
C PHE A 160 -1.80 0.79 1.17
N PHE A 161 -2.54 0.01 1.96
CA PHE A 161 -2.59 -1.44 1.83
C PHE A 161 -3.93 -2.01 2.31
N THR A 162 -4.26 -3.20 1.82
CA THR A 162 -5.49 -3.92 2.15
C THR A 162 -5.15 -5.20 2.92
N ILE A 163 -5.76 -5.40 4.11
CA ILE A 163 -5.57 -6.60 4.93
C ILE A 163 -6.93 -7.19 5.29
N GLY A 164 -7.27 -8.36 4.74
CA GLY A 164 -8.66 -8.79 4.74
C GLY A 164 -9.54 -7.68 4.21
N ASN A 165 -10.58 -7.31 4.96
CA ASN A 165 -11.48 -6.20 4.61
C ASN A 165 -11.06 -4.85 5.21
N HIS A 166 -9.82 -4.64 5.63
CA HIS A 166 -9.35 -3.35 6.16
C HIS A 166 -8.60 -2.58 5.07
N LEU A 167 -9.09 -1.39 4.69
CA LEU A 167 -8.34 -0.41 3.88
C LEU A 167 -7.59 0.54 4.80
N ILE A 168 -6.26 0.56 4.68
CA ILE A 168 -5.39 1.31 5.58
C ILE A 168 -4.49 2.23 4.77
N GLU A 169 -4.59 3.54 5.00
CA GLU A 169 -3.60 4.51 4.53
C GLU A 169 -2.34 4.42 5.41
N GLY A 170 -1.19 4.30 4.76
CA GLY A 170 0.12 4.28 5.40
C GLY A 170 0.55 5.64 5.96
N SER A 171 1.71 5.66 6.59
CA SER A 171 2.31 6.87 7.15
C SER A 171 3.81 6.88 6.91
N PHE A 172 4.31 7.95 6.30
CA PHE A 172 5.67 8.04 5.78
C PHE A 172 6.62 8.78 6.72
N LYS A 173 7.84 8.25 6.86
CA LYS A 173 8.95 8.95 7.52
C LYS A 173 9.31 10.22 6.77
N SER A 174 9.63 10.06 5.49
CA SER A 174 10.09 11.13 4.61
C SER A 174 9.00 12.17 4.36
N ALA A 175 9.31 13.44 4.65
CA ALA A 175 8.34 14.53 4.55
C ALA A 175 7.77 14.70 3.13
N TYR A 176 8.58 14.42 2.10
CA TYR A 176 8.23 14.55 0.69
C TYR A 176 7.26 13.48 0.17
N ARG A 177 7.07 12.38 0.92
CA ARG A 177 6.20 11.25 0.55
C ARG A 177 4.82 11.31 1.23
N ARG A 178 4.64 12.20 2.19
CA ARG A 178 3.43 12.25 3.04
C ARG A 178 2.14 12.58 2.28
N LEU A 179 2.24 13.07 1.04
CA LEU A 179 1.09 13.36 0.17
C LEU A 179 0.84 12.27 -0.88
N GLU A 180 1.61 11.17 -0.91
CA GLU A 180 1.52 10.13 -1.95
C GLU A 180 0.15 9.42 -2.01
N VAL A 181 -0.64 9.49 -0.93
CA VAL A 181 -1.97 8.89 -0.88
C VAL A 181 -3.05 9.73 -1.58
N LEU A 182 -2.84 11.04 -1.76
CA LEU A 182 -3.86 11.95 -2.33
C LEU A 182 -4.41 11.51 -3.70
N PRO A 183 -3.57 11.03 -4.66
CA PRO A 183 -4.03 10.55 -5.95
C PRO A 183 -4.97 9.35 -5.90
N VAL A 184 -4.82 8.48 -4.89
CA VAL A 184 -5.59 7.23 -4.78
C VAL A 184 -6.76 7.34 -3.80
N ARG A 185 -6.78 8.34 -2.91
CA ARG A 185 -7.79 8.47 -1.84
C ARG A 185 -9.24 8.42 -2.34
N SER A 186 -9.55 9.02 -3.49
CA SER A 186 -10.92 8.95 -4.05
C SER A 186 -11.34 7.53 -4.43
N ILE A 187 -10.39 6.67 -4.83
CA ILE A 187 -10.65 5.24 -5.04
C ILE A 187 -10.94 4.58 -3.69
N LEU A 188 -10.10 4.84 -2.67
CA LEU A 188 -10.26 4.25 -1.35
C LEU A 188 -11.61 4.62 -0.71
N ASP A 189 -12.00 5.90 -0.77
CA ASP A 189 -13.28 6.38 -0.26
C ASP A 189 -14.47 5.71 -0.96
N LYS A 190 -14.39 5.58 -2.29
CA LYS A 190 -15.42 4.93 -3.09
C LYS A 190 -15.52 3.44 -2.73
N GLU A 191 -14.40 2.74 -2.70
CA GLU A 191 -14.33 1.31 -2.37
C GLU A 191 -14.81 1.04 -0.93
N ALA A 192 -14.42 1.89 0.02
CA ALA A 192 -14.87 1.81 1.40
C ALA A 192 -16.38 1.96 1.53
N ALA A 193 -16.94 3.00 0.91
CA ALA A 193 -18.37 3.28 0.95
C ALA A 193 -19.20 2.21 0.24
N GLN A 194 -18.76 1.74 -0.93
CA GLN A 194 -19.48 0.74 -1.71
C GLN A 194 -19.47 -0.65 -1.08
N ASN A 195 -18.38 -1.01 -0.39
CA ASN A 195 -18.21 -2.34 0.18
C ASN A 195 -18.45 -2.39 1.69
N ASN A 196 -18.77 -1.25 2.32
CA ASN A 196 -18.99 -1.11 3.75
C ASN A 196 -17.81 -1.67 4.57
N VAL A 197 -16.59 -1.26 4.20
CA VAL A 197 -15.34 -1.69 4.85
C VAL A 197 -14.67 -0.54 5.60
N PRO A 198 -13.93 -0.82 6.69
CA PRO A 198 -13.13 0.20 7.36
C PRO A 198 -12.12 0.85 6.41
N HIS A 199 -12.14 2.18 6.35
CA HIS A 199 -11.08 3.01 5.78
C HIS A 199 -10.45 3.81 6.92
N VAL A 200 -9.20 3.52 7.24
CA VAL A 200 -8.48 4.12 8.37
C VAL A 200 -7.09 4.61 7.94
N ALA A 201 -6.55 5.59 8.63
CA ALA A 201 -5.20 6.09 8.39
C ALA A 201 -4.31 5.87 9.62
N VAL A 202 -3.07 5.48 9.39
CA VAL A 202 -2.02 5.48 10.42
C VAL A 202 -1.79 6.94 10.87
N PRO A 203 -1.61 7.22 12.18
CA PRO A 203 -1.36 8.57 12.66
C PRO A 203 -0.17 9.23 11.95
N GLN A 204 -0.35 10.49 11.54
CA GLN A 204 0.72 11.27 10.96
C GLN A 204 1.87 11.41 11.97
N PRO A 205 3.14 11.26 11.54
CA PRO A 205 4.27 11.45 12.41
C PRO A 205 4.43 12.91 12.84
N ASP A 206 5.29 13.11 13.83
CA ASP A 206 5.75 14.43 14.22
C ASP A 206 6.27 15.20 13.00
N VAL A 207 5.97 16.50 13.00
CA VAL A 207 6.41 17.45 11.97
C VAL A 207 7.14 18.64 12.58
N SER A 208 7.32 18.66 13.91
CA SER A 208 7.85 19.80 14.65
C SER A 208 9.28 20.20 14.26
N LYS A 209 10.03 19.29 13.65
CA LYS A 209 11.42 19.50 13.17
C LYS A 209 11.52 19.53 11.65
N GLY A 210 10.41 19.74 10.93
CA GLY A 210 10.37 19.74 9.48
C GLY A 210 10.84 18.41 8.88
N ILE A 211 11.74 18.46 7.90
CA ILE A 211 12.28 17.29 7.21
C ILE A 211 13.05 16.32 8.13
N ASN A 212 13.57 16.83 9.25
CA ASN A 212 14.30 16.02 10.24
C ASN A 212 13.37 15.33 11.27
N SER A 213 12.05 15.45 11.09
CA SER A 213 11.09 14.84 12.02
C SER A 213 10.99 13.33 11.80
N ALA A 214 11.55 12.57 12.74
CA ALA A 214 11.59 11.11 12.73
C ALA A 214 10.87 10.45 13.93
N ALA A 215 10.08 11.23 14.69
CA ALA A 215 9.23 10.70 15.76
C ALA A 215 7.81 10.37 15.25
N GLY A 216 7.27 9.23 15.66
CA GLY A 216 5.92 8.80 15.32
C GLY A 216 5.87 7.41 14.68
N PRO A 217 4.66 6.87 14.44
CA PRO A 217 4.50 5.64 13.70
C PRO A 217 4.73 5.88 12.20
N TYR A 218 5.59 5.07 11.61
CA TYR A 218 5.76 4.97 10.16
C TYR A 218 5.43 3.56 9.72
N LEU A 219 4.67 3.44 8.64
CA LEU A 219 4.18 2.18 8.11
C LEU A 219 3.84 2.36 6.63
N GLU A 220 4.60 1.72 5.75
CA GLU A 220 4.41 1.77 4.31
C GLU A 220 3.94 0.41 3.77
N GLY A 221 3.13 0.41 2.72
CA GLY A 221 2.55 -0.82 2.19
C GLY A 221 3.55 -1.80 1.54
N GLY A 222 4.74 -1.33 1.12
CA GLY A 222 5.84 -2.20 0.67
C GLY A 222 6.35 -3.14 1.78
N ASP A 223 6.20 -2.76 3.04
CA ASP A 223 6.56 -3.60 4.19
C ASP A 223 5.51 -4.64 4.55
N ILE A 224 4.31 -4.61 3.95
CA ILE A 224 3.19 -5.45 4.35
C ILE A 224 3.08 -6.66 3.42
N LEU A 225 3.21 -7.87 3.99
CA LEU A 225 2.85 -9.13 3.32
C LEU A 225 1.71 -9.83 4.08
N VAL A 226 0.64 -10.19 3.38
CA VAL A 226 -0.54 -10.85 3.97
C VAL A 226 -0.53 -12.35 3.68
N TYR A 227 -0.78 -13.15 4.71
CA TYR A 227 -1.00 -14.59 4.60
C TYR A 227 -2.09 -15.05 5.58
N GLY A 228 -3.33 -15.06 5.10
CA GLY A 228 -4.50 -15.40 5.90
C GLY A 228 -4.70 -14.42 7.06
N LYS A 229 -4.63 -14.93 8.29
CA LYS A 229 -4.69 -14.11 9.52
C LYS A 229 -3.32 -13.70 10.05
N THR A 230 -2.25 -13.96 9.32
CA THR A 230 -0.91 -13.48 9.66
C THR A 230 -0.51 -12.35 8.71
N VAL A 231 -0.01 -11.26 9.28
CA VAL A 231 0.53 -10.11 8.55
C VAL A 231 1.99 -9.98 8.94
N PHE A 232 2.87 -10.07 7.95
CA PHE A 232 4.29 -9.82 8.13
C PHE A 232 4.59 -8.36 7.81
N VAL A 233 5.39 -7.72 8.67
CA VAL A 233 5.72 -6.30 8.54
C VAL A 233 7.23 -6.12 8.60
N GLY A 234 7.81 -5.59 7.53
CA GLY A 234 9.22 -5.22 7.48
C GLY A 234 9.56 -4.12 8.50
N ASN A 235 10.75 -4.21 9.08
CA ASN A 235 11.29 -3.19 9.97
C ASN A 235 12.74 -2.85 9.60
N SER A 236 12.90 -1.99 8.61
CA SER A 236 14.17 -1.33 8.30
C SER A 236 14.45 -0.14 9.24
N GLY A 237 13.40 0.51 9.76
CA GLY A 237 13.50 1.82 10.42
C GLY A 237 13.59 3.00 9.44
N LEU A 238 13.51 2.71 8.14
CA LEU A 238 13.49 3.69 7.06
C LEU A 238 12.06 3.95 6.58
N ALA A 239 11.36 2.89 6.16
CA ALA A 239 9.97 2.93 5.71
C ALA A 239 8.98 2.68 6.85
N SER A 240 9.12 1.52 7.51
CA SER A 240 8.34 1.18 8.71
C SER A 240 9.19 1.10 9.97
N ASN A 241 8.60 1.40 11.12
CA ASN A 241 9.26 1.33 12.42
C ASN A 241 8.42 0.57 13.46
N LYS A 242 9.03 0.30 14.62
CA LYS A 242 8.37 -0.42 15.73
C LYS A 242 7.05 0.22 16.16
N ALA A 243 6.95 1.56 16.17
CA ALA A 243 5.73 2.26 16.55
C ALA A 243 4.59 2.06 15.54
N GLY A 244 4.88 2.05 14.23
CA GLY A 244 3.91 1.72 13.19
C GLY A 244 3.44 0.26 13.25
N ILE A 245 4.37 -0.66 13.51
CA ILE A 245 4.07 -2.08 13.69
C ILE A 245 3.18 -2.30 14.93
N ASP A 246 3.46 -1.61 16.03
CA ASP A 246 2.66 -1.69 17.24
C ASP A 246 1.26 -1.08 17.05
N TRP A 247 1.16 0.03 16.31
CA TRP A 247 -0.13 0.58 15.90
C TRP A 247 -0.94 -0.45 15.10
N LEU A 248 -0.34 -1.08 14.09
CA LEU A 248 -1.01 -2.06 13.24
C LEU A 248 -1.44 -3.28 14.06
N ARG A 249 -0.57 -3.77 14.94
CA ARG A 249 -0.85 -4.89 15.85
C ARG A 249 -2.05 -4.58 16.74
N ASN A 250 -2.06 -3.41 17.38
CA ASN A 250 -3.16 -3.00 18.25
C ASN A 250 -4.48 -2.84 17.48
N TYR A 251 -4.42 -2.35 16.23
CA TYR A 251 -5.59 -2.18 15.38
C TYR A 251 -6.17 -3.51 14.89
N LEU A 252 -5.33 -4.46 14.46
CA LEU A 252 -5.78 -5.70 13.81
C LEU A 252 -6.00 -6.89 14.77
N THR A 253 -5.38 -6.89 15.95
CA THR A 253 -5.56 -7.98 16.94
C THR A 253 -7.02 -8.20 17.33
N PRO A 254 -7.85 -7.14 17.55
CA PRO A 254 -9.29 -7.31 17.79
C PRO A 254 -10.04 -8.04 16.66
N SER A 255 -9.55 -7.94 15.40
CA SER A 255 -10.08 -8.64 14.22
C SER A 255 -9.47 -10.04 14.01
N GLY A 256 -8.69 -10.54 14.98
CA GLY A 256 -8.10 -11.88 14.99
C GLY A 256 -6.85 -12.04 14.13
N TYR A 257 -6.19 -10.95 13.75
CA TYR A 257 -4.93 -11.04 13.01
C TYR A 257 -3.72 -11.09 13.95
N LYS A 258 -2.70 -11.82 13.53
CA LYS A 258 -1.36 -11.82 14.11
C LYS A 258 -0.44 -10.93 13.28
N VAL A 259 0.23 -9.97 13.91
CA VAL A 259 1.23 -9.11 13.26
C VAL A 259 2.63 -9.54 13.68
N VAL A 260 3.40 -10.03 12.72
CA VAL A 260 4.77 -10.54 12.86
C VAL A 260 5.75 -9.52 12.29
N GLU A 261 6.69 -9.07 13.12
CA GLU A 261 7.77 -8.19 12.70
C GLU A 261 8.87 -8.99 12.00
N VAL A 262 9.35 -8.48 10.86
CA VAL A 262 10.48 -9.04 10.11
C VAL A 262 11.58 -7.98 10.05
N LYS A 263 12.70 -8.23 10.74
CA LYS A 263 13.82 -7.29 10.77
C LYS A 263 14.62 -7.35 9.47
N LEU A 264 14.83 -6.20 8.84
CA LEU A 264 15.55 -6.05 7.57
C LEU A 264 16.98 -5.55 7.81
N GLU A 265 17.91 -5.94 6.94
CA GLU A 265 19.29 -5.44 6.94
C GLU A 265 19.37 -3.95 6.53
N PRO A 266 20.37 -3.18 7.04
CA PRO A 266 20.61 -1.81 6.61
C PRO A 266 20.83 -1.75 5.09
N GLY A 267 19.95 -1.04 4.37
CA GLY A 267 19.97 -0.92 2.91
C GLY A 267 18.78 -1.59 2.21
N THR A 268 18.05 -2.46 2.89
CA THR A 268 16.75 -2.96 2.40
C THR A 268 15.65 -2.02 2.90
N LEU A 269 15.01 -1.30 1.98
CA LEU A 269 13.97 -0.32 2.32
C LEU A 269 12.68 -1.01 2.81
N HIS A 270 12.14 -1.91 1.98
CA HIS A 270 10.86 -2.59 2.17
C HIS A 270 10.99 -4.12 2.21
N LEU A 271 10.08 -4.79 2.92
CA LEU A 271 10.01 -6.25 2.99
C LEU A 271 9.82 -6.93 1.63
N ASP A 272 9.13 -6.28 0.70
CA ASP A 272 8.88 -6.83 -0.64
C ASP A 272 10.01 -6.66 -1.64
N CYS A 273 11.11 -6.07 -1.18
CA CYS A 273 12.44 -6.17 -1.79
C CYS A 273 13.29 -7.29 -1.15
N ALA A 274 12.76 -8.03 -0.17
CA ALA A 274 13.44 -9.18 0.45
C ALA A 274 12.68 -10.51 0.25
N ILE A 275 11.35 -10.49 0.28
CA ILE A 275 10.49 -11.68 0.20
C ILE A 275 9.34 -11.44 -0.78
N SER A 276 9.12 -12.42 -1.66
CA SER A 276 7.88 -12.52 -2.44
C SER A 276 7.23 -13.87 -2.25
N PHE A 277 5.98 -13.85 -1.77
CA PHE A 277 5.17 -15.06 -1.68
C PHE A 277 4.63 -15.42 -3.06
N VAL A 278 4.93 -16.62 -3.52
CA VAL A 278 4.55 -17.10 -4.85
C VAL A 278 3.26 -17.90 -4.78
N ARG A 279 3.17 -18.81 -3.81
CA ARG A 279 2.00 -19.60 -3.42
C ARG A 279 2.20 -20.11 -2.01
N ASP A 280 1.19 -20.79 -1.47
CA ASP A 280 1.30 -21.46 -0.18
C ASP A 280 2.53 -22.39 -0.14
N GLY A 281 3.42 -22.16 0.82
CA GLY A 281 4.63 -22.96 1.00
C GLY A 281 5.78 -22.67 0.03
N LEU A 282 5.70 -21.64 -0.83
CA LEU A 282 6.77 -21.25 -1.75
C LEU A 282 6.98 -19.74 -1.80
N MET A 283 8.24 -19.32 -1.67
CA MET A 283 8.65 -17.93 -1.80
C MET A 283 9.93 -17.77 -2.63
N ILE A 284 10.10 -16.57 -3.17
CA ILE A 284 11.40 -16.05 -3.61
C ILE A 284 11.94 -15.20 -2.46
N VAL A 285 13.19 -15.38 -2.08
CA VAL A 285 13.76 -14.70 -0.90
C VAL A 285 15.23 -14.37 -1.10
N SER A 286 15.63 -13.18 -0.64
CA SER A 286 17.02 -12.86 -0.35
C SER A 286 17.26 -12.99 1.15
N MET A 287 17.95 -14.04 1.56
CA MET A 287 18.26 -14.27 2.98
C MET A 287 19.19 -13.18 3.53
N ASP A 288 20.05 -12.64 2.66
CA ASP A 288 20.97 -11.55 2.98
C ASP A 288 20.28 -10.20 3.22
N SER A 289 18.99 -10.06 2.88
CA SER A 289 18.19 -8.88 3.21
C SER A 289 17.53 -8.96 4.60
N LEU A 290 17.60 -10.10 5.27
CA LEU A 290 16.88 -10.39 6.52
C LEU A 290 17.84 -10.48 7.72
N ALA A 291 17.86 -9.45 8.56
CA ALA A 291 18.82 -9.35 9.67
C ALA A 291 18.72 -10.48 10.71
N ASN A 292 17.52 -11.04 10.88
CA ASN A 292 17.27 -12.16 11.79
C ASN A 292 16.88 -13.45 11.05
N GLY A 293 17.06 -13.49 9.72
CA GLY A 293 16.52 -14.53 8.86
C GLY A 293 14.99 -14.55 8.83
N LEU A 294 14.42 -15.69 8.43
CA LEU A 294 12.98 -15.87 8.25
C LEU A 294 12.24 -15.98 9.60
N PRO A 295 11.03 -15.40 9.71
CA PRO A 295 10.15 -15.64 10.85
C PRO A 295 9.72 -17.12 10.89
N GLU A 296 9.37 -17.60 12.07
CA GLU A 296 9.07 -19.02 12.35
C GLU A 296 8.05 -19.61 11.37
N GLU A 297 7.01 -18.84 11.05
CA GLU A 297 5.91 -19.22 10.16
C GLU A 297 6.37 -19.55 8.73
N LEU A 298 7.51 -19.02 8.30
CA LEU A 298 8.03 -19.14 6.94
C LEU A 298 9.26 -20.05 6.84
N LYS A 299 9.86 -20.48 7.96
CA LYS A 299 11.13 -21.24 7.96
C LYS A 299 11.08 -22.50 7.09
N ASN A 300 9.95 -23.20 7.12
CA ASN A 300 9.75 -24.48 6.45
C ASN A 300 9.25 -24.36 5.00
N TRP A 301 9.07 -23.15 4.47
CA TRP A 301 8.67 -22.95 3.08
C TRP A 301 9.81 -23.31 2.13
N ASP A 302 9.47 -23.79 0.94
CA ASP A 302 10.38 -23.93 -0.19
C ASP A 302 10.82 -22.54 -0.65
N LYS A 303 12.07 -22.44 -1.11
CA LYS A 303 12.75 -21.18 -1.36
C LYS A 303 13.37 -21.19 -2.76
N ILE A 304 13.09 -20.15 -3.51
CA ILE A 304 13.93 -19.72 -4.63
C ILE A 304 14.82 -18.63 -4.05
N GLU A 305 16.02 -19.01 -3.63
CA GLU A 305 16.98 -18.07 -3.03
C GLU A 305 17.66 -17.23 -4.12
N VAL A 306 17.73 -15.93 -3.90
CA VAL A 306 18.44 -14.98 -4.77
C VAL A 306 19.49 -14.23 -3.98
N SER A 307 20.57 -13.81 -4.66
CA SER A 307 21.62 -13.02 -4.01
C SER A 307 21.10 -11.65 -3.57
N TYR A 308 21.78 -11.01 -2.62
CA TYR A 308 21.48 -9.61 -2.26
C TYR A 308 21.50 -8.68 -3.49
N LYS A 309 22.46 -8.90 -4.40
CA LYS A 309 22.59 -8.13 -5.64
C LYS A 309 21.37 -8.28 -6.56
N ASP A 310 20.88 -9.51 -6.74
CA ASP A 310 19.68 -9.75 -7.55
C ASP A 310 18.44 -9.13 -6.88
N ALA A 311 18.39 -9.13 -5.55
CA ALA A 311 17.33 -8.45 -4.79
C ALA A 311 17.37 -6.93 -4.98
N GLN A 312 18.56 -6.32 -5.01
CA GLN A 312 18.74 -4.90 -5.35
C GLN A 312 18.33 -4.59 -6.81
N ASP A 313 18.46 -5.54 -7.72
CA ASP A 313 17.94 -5.44 -9.09
C ASP A 313 16.42 -5.75 -9.18
N LEU A 314 15.77 -5.95 -8.03
CA LEU A 314 14.36 -6.24 -7.82
C LEU A 314 13.88 -7.59 -8.36
N ALA A 315 14.75 -8.61 -8.35
CA ALA A 315 14.38 -9.98 -8.70
C ALA A 315 13.26 -10.55 -7.82
N VAL A 316 13.12 -10.07 -6.59
CA VAL A 316 12.06 -10.52 -5.68
C VAL A 316 10.75 -9.74 -5.86
N ASN A 317 10.72 -8.57 -6.52
CA ASN A 317 9.55 -7.70 -6.58
C ASN A 317 8.56 -8.05 -7.73
N GLY A 318 8.43 -9.35 -8.01
CA GLY A 318 7.42 -9.86 -8.95
C GLY A 318 6.01 -9.86 -8.36
N LEU A 319 5.02 -10.29 -9.16
CA LEU A 319 3.61 -10.26 -8.77
C LEU A 319 2.92 -11.60 -9.04
N PRO A 320 2.50 -12.35 -8.01
CA PRO A 320 1.58 -13.46 -8.20
C PRO A 320 0.19 -12.93 -8.61
N ILE A 321 -0.33 -13.36 -9.76
CA ILE A 321 -1.74 -13.15 -10.15
C ILE A 321 -2.61 -14.21 -9.45
N SER A 322 -2.10 -15.41 -9.29
CA SER A 322 -2.70 -16.52 -8.54
C SER A 322 -1.59 -17.48 -8.10
N SER A 323 -1.94 -18.53 -7.37
CA SER A 323 -1.01 -19.62 -7.00
C SER A 323 -0.39 -20.38 -8.19
N LYS A 324 -0.84 -20.11 -9.43
CA LYS A 324 -0.39 -20.75 -10.67
C LYS A 324 0.26 -19.80 -11.67
N VAL A 325 0.18 -18.49 -11.46
CA VAL A 325 0.62 -17.48 -12.43
C VAL A 325 1.40 -16.39 -11.72
N TYR A 326 2.64 -16.16 -12.15
CA TYR A 326 3.55 -15.17 -11.59
C TYR A 326 4.06 -14.24 -12.69
N VAL A 327 4.06 -12.93 -12.44
CA VAL A 327 4.62 -11.92 -13.33
C VAL A 327 6.00 -11.53 -12.85
N THR A 328 6.97 -11.47 -13.75
CA THR A 328 8.32 -10.98 -13.45
C THR A 328 8.97 -10.33 -14.66
N ASP A 329 10.10 -9.67 -14.43
CA ASP A 329 10.86 -9.02 -15.49
C ASP A 329 11.51 -10.06 -16.41
N ILE A 330 11.58 -9.76 -17.71
CA ILE A 330 12.25 -10.60 -18.71
C ILE A 330 13.72 -10.86 -18.38
N ALA A 331 14.39 -9.94 -17.68
CA ALA A 331 15.76 -10.08 -17.18
C ALA A 331 15.94 -11.34 -16.31
N PHE A 332 14.90 -11.75 -15.56
CA PHE A 332 14.96 -12.89 -14.65
C PHE A 332 14.42 -14.19 -15.26
N LYS A 333 14.13 -14.21 -16.57
CA LYS A 333 13.65 -15.40 -17.28
C LYS A 333 14.55 -16.62 -17.10
N ASN A 334 15.86 -16.41 -17.10
CA ASN A 334 16.83 -17.51 -17.01
C ASN A 334 17.22 -17.89 -15.57
N THR A 335 16.72 -17.17 -14.56
CA THR A 335 17.00 -17.41 -13.14
C THR A 335 15.71 -17.81 -12.41
N ILE A 336 15.02 -16.87 -11.77
CA ILE A 336 13.79 -17.14 -11.01
C ILE A 336 12.68 -17.68 -11.91
N GLY A 337 12.63 -17.24 -13.17
CA GLY A 337 11.64 -17.72 -14.15
C GLY A 337 11.71 -19.24 -14.36
N LYS A 338 12.91 -19.78 -14.55
CA LYS A 338 13.12 -21.24 -14.67
C LYS A 338 12.75 -21.99 -13.39
N GLU A 339 13.10 -21.45 -12.23
CA GLU A 339 12.80 -22.08 -10.94
C GLU A 339 11.29 -22.11 -10.64
N LEU A 340 10.56 -21.07 -11.06
CA LEU A 340 9.09 -21.02 -11.01
C LEU A 340 8.46 -22.02 -11.99
N GLU A 341 8.91 -22.04 -13.24
CA GLU A 341 8.42 -22.96 -14.28
C GLU A 341 8.63 -24.43 -13.88
N LYS A 342 9.80 -24.76 -13.32
CA LYS A 342 10.12 -26.10 -12.78
C LYS A 342 9.14 -26.53 -11.67
N ARG A 343 8.57 -25.57 -10.94
CA ARG A 343 7.58 -25.80 -9.87
C ARG A 343 6.13 -25.75 -10.37
N GLY A 344 5.94 -25.75 -11.69
CA GLY A 344 4.63 -25.77 -12.35
C GLY A 344 3.90 -24.43 -12.33
N ILE A 345 4.63 -23.32 -12.12
CA ILE A 345 4.06 -21.98 -12.14
C ILE A 345 4.25 -21.40 -13.53
N LYS A 346 3.16 -20.90 -14.12
CA LYS A 346 3.24 -20.15 -15.37
C LYS A 346 3.84 -18.78 -15.10
N VAL A 347 4.85 -18.41 -15.89
CA VAL A 347 5.49 -17.11 -15.76
C VAL A 347 5.08 -16.22 -16.93
N GLU A 348 4.60 -15.01 -16.62
CA GLU A 348 4.42 -13.94 -17.60
C GLU A 348 5.62 -12.99 -17.48
N TYR A 349 6.30 -12.78 -18.60
CA TYR A 349 7.46 -11.89 -18.65
C TYR A 349 7.05 -10.55 -19.24
N VAL A 350 7.32 -9.47 -18.51
CA VAL A 350 7.08 -8.09 -18.95
C VAL A 350 8.38 -7.33 -18.76
N ASP A 351 8.81 -6.58 -19.77
CA ASP A 351 9.97 -5.69 -19.62
C ASP A 351 9.60 -4.53 -18.69
N TYR A 352 10.34 -4.38 -17.59
CA TYR A 352 10.08 -3.43 -16.51
C TYR A 352 11.35 -2.71 -16.06
N GLU A 353 12.36 -2.63 -16.95
CA GLU A 353 13.68 -2.07 -16.69
C GLU A 353 13.65 -0.63 -16.14
N ILE A 354 12.77 0.24 -16.65
CA ILE A 354 12.69 1.64 -16.21
C ILE A 354 12.29 1.72 -14.75
N SER A 355 11.21 1.03 -14.36
CA SER A 355 10.79 1.01 -12.96
C SER A 355 11.83 0.35 -12.07
N ARG A 356 12.44 -0.77 -12.50
CA ARG A 356 13.49 -1.44 -11.71
C ARG A 356 14.69 -0.54 -11.47
N SER A 357 15.10 0.22 -12.48
CA SER A 357 16.16 1.23 -12.35
C SER A 357 15.82 2.33 -11.34
N PHE A 358 14.53 2.48 -10.98
CA PHE A 358 14.01 3.46 -10.04
C PHE A 358 13.58 2.85 -8.69
N GLY A 359 14.00 1.61 -8.39
CA GLY A 359 13.81 0.99 -7.08
C GLY A 359 12.43 0.37 -6.82
N GLY A 360 11.58 0.19 -7.84
CA GLY A 360 10.34 -0.58 -7.71
C GLY A 360 10.01 -1.43 -8.95
N ALA A 361 9.26 -2.52 -8.79
CA ALA A 361 8.80 -3.33 -9.92
C ALA A 361 7.28 -3.62 -9.84
N PHE A 362 6.87 -4.85 -10.13
CA PHE A 362 5.45 -5.20 -10.30
C PHE A 362 4.65 -5.05 -9.02
N ARG A 363 5.22 -5.46 -7.88
CA ARG A 363 4.53 -5.37 -6.59
C ARG A 363 4.46 -3.93 -6.09
N CYS A 364 5.52 -3.15 -6.25
CA CYS A 364 5.53 -1.72 -5.95
C CYS A 364 4.52 -0.94 -6.82
N SER A 365 4.39 -1.31 -8.08
CA SER A 365 3.46 -0.65 -9.03
C SER A 365 1.99 -1.03 -8.85
N THR A 366 1.65 -1.97 -7.97
CA THR A 366 0.28 -2.46 -7.79
C THR A 366 -0.11 -2.49 -6.32
N GLN A 367 -1.41 -2.36 -6.00
CA GLN A 367 -1.93 -2.63 -4.66
C GLN A 367 -3.30 -3.32 -4.77
N PRO A 368 -3.45 -4.59 -4.32
CA PRO A 368 -4.71 -5.30 -4.39
C PRO A 368 -5.81 -4.66 -3.54
N LEU A 369 -7.00 -4.61 -4.11
CA LEU A 369 -8.26 -4.36 -3.40
C LEU A 369 -9.01 -5.66 -3.16
N LEU A 370 -8.86 -6.64 -4.06
CA LEU A 370 -9.50 -7.95 -3.94
C LEU A 370 -8.58 -9.10 -4.39
N ARG A 371 -8.21 -9.96 -3.43
CA ARG A 371 -7.57 -11.27 -3.62
C ARG A 371 -8.32 -12.32 -2.81
N THR A 372 -8.87 -13.33 -3.49
CA THR A 372 -9.59 -14.43 -2.85
C THR A 372 -9.65 -15.66 -3.76
N ASP A 373 -9.44 -16.85 -3.20
CA ASP A 373 -9.64 -18.12 -3.90
C ASP A 373 -11.04 -18.72 -3.67
N SER A 374 -11.87 -18.04 -2.86
CA SER A 374 -13.30 -18.37 -2.68
C SER A 374 -14.24 -17.85 -3.77
#